data_AF-A0A1I4VKR8-F1
#
_entry.id   AF-A0A1I4VKR8-F1
#
_cell.length_a   1.000
_cell.length_b   1.000
_cell.length_c   1.000
_cell.angle_alpha   90.00
_cell.angle_beta   90.00
_cell.angle_gamma   90.00
#
_symmetry.space_group_name_H-M   'P 1'
#
loop_
_entity.id
_entity.type
_entity.pdbx_description
1 polymer ?
#
loop_
_entity_poly.entity_id
_entity_poly.type
_entity_poly.pdbx_seq_one_letter_code
_entity_poly.pdbx_strand_id
1 'polypeptide(L)'
;MKRYTTQINNKQLVLVSEDQKEIGRIVEMNKFFSSGHYIIFNSRSFDIKNVGFLKNDAELFNSRGIIYFTDLGKERIIKSGADVRIYNFKLGKANQLFEKGKLLIEIITEEKKKLKYPTYHVEVDESVDDLLALFFLHYSTQDFSSIGGDGD
;
A
#
# COMPACT_ATOMS: atom_id res chain seq x y z
N MET A 1 -0.07 -13.12 13.94
CA MET A 1 0.33 -11.87 13.29
C MET A 1 1.48 -12.22 12.38
N LYS A 2 1.38 -11.82 11.12
CA LYS A 2 2.45 -11.88 10.15
C LYS A 2 3.28 -10.61 10.26
N ARG A 3 4.59 -10.74 10.12
CA ARG A 3 5.53 -9.63 10.21
C ARG A 3 6.35 -9.56 8.95
N TYR A 4 6.42 -8.36 8.40
CA TYR A 4 7.16 -8.07 7.19
C TYR A 4 8.05 -6.86 7.39
N THR A 5 9.09 -6.79 6.57
CA THR A 5 9.91 -5.59 6.43
C THR A 5 10.08 -5.28 4.94
N THR A 6 10.40 -4.03 4.63
CA THR A 6 10.64 -3.63 3.25
C THR A 6 12.12 -3.55 2.92
N GLN A 7 12.48 -3.98 1.72
CA GLN A 7 13.79 -3.77 1.13
C GLN A 7 13.66 -2.99 -0.18
N ILE A 8 14.71 -2.27 -0.57
CA ILE A 8 14.78 -1.61 -1.88
C ILE A 8 15.70 -2.41 -2.79
N ASN A 9 15.16 -2.92 -3.89
CA ASN A 9 15.92 -3.60 -4.93
C ASN A 9 15.60 -2.98 -6.30
N ASN A 10 16.59 -2.45 -7.01
CA ASN A 10 16.41 -1.83 -8.33
C ASN A 10 15.25 -0.80 -8.40
N LYS A 11 15.15 0.07 -7.39
CA LYS A 11 14.06 1.06 -7.21
C LYS A 11 12.66 0.44 -6.98
N GLN A 12 12.58 -0.84 -6.66
CA GLN A 12 11.35 -1.53 -6.30
C GLN A 12 11.30 -1.68 -4.78
N LEU A 13 10.12 -1.44 -4.20
CA LEU A 13 9.87 -1.68 -2.79
C LEU A 13 9.40 -3.13 -2.63
N VAL A 14 10.25 -3.97 -2.05
CA VAL A 14 10.02 -5.40 -1.88
C VAL A 14 9.57 -5.66 -0.45
N LEU A 15 8.42 -6.31 -0.27
CA LEU A 15 7.93 -6.78 1.02
C LEU A 15 8.49 -8.18 1.28
N VAL A 16 9.23 -8.33 2.37
CA VAL A 16 9.84 -9.61 2.77
C VAL A 16 9.37 -10.04 4.15
N SER A 17 9.23 -11.34 4.37
CA SER A 17 8.93 -11.94 5.67
C SER A 17 10.16 -12.03 6.58
N GLU A 18 9.92 -12.39 7.85
CA GLU A 18 10.97 -12.60 8.85
C GLU A 18 12.01 -13.63 8.39
N ASP A 19 11.61 -14.66 7.64
CA ASP A 19 12.49 -15.67 7.04
C ASP A 19 13.11 -15.23 5.70
N GLN A 20 13.07 -13.93 5.37
CA GLN A 20 13.65 -13.31 4.17
C GLN A 20 13.05 -13.81 2.85
N LYS A 21 11.82 -14.37 2.86
CA LYS A 21 11.11 -14.69 1.63
C LYS A 21 10.41 -13.45 1.07
N GLU A 22 10.50 -13.27 -0.24
CA GLU A 22 9.72 -12.24 -0.95
C GLU A 22 8.24 -12.62 -0.93
N ILE A 23 7.41 -11.73 -0.39
CA ILE A 23 5.96 -11.84 -0.41
C ILE A 23 5.42 -11.20 -1.71
N GLY A 24 5.98 -10.04 -2.05
CA GLY A 24 5.68 -9.33 -3.29
C GLY A 24 6.39 -7.98 -3.32
N ARG A 25 6.15 -7.21 -4.39
CA ARG A 25 6.86 -5.94 -4.59
C ARG A 25 6.03 -4.93 -5.36
N ILE A 26 6.26 -3.66 -5.03
CA ILE A 26 5.73 -2.50 -5.72
C ILE A 26 6.79 -2.01 -6.70
N VAL A 27 6.40 -1.89 -7.97
CA VAL A 27 7.28 -1.53 -9.07
C VAL A 27 6.81 -0.22 -9.70
N GLU A 28 7.74 0.73 -9.81
CA GLU A 28 7.53 1.98 -10.54
C GLU A 28 7.68 1.74 -12.05
N MET A 29 6.68 2.17 -12.82
CA MET A 29 6.75 2.26 -14.28
C MET A 29 7.34 3.61 -14.67
N ASN A 30 8.55 3.58 -15.23
CA ASN A 30 9.12 4.72 -15.92
C ASN A 30 8.91 4.56 -17.43
N LYS A 31 7.82 5.12 -17.97
CA LYS A 31 7.67 5.36 -19.42
C LYS A 31 7.75 6.86 -19.68
N PHE A 32 8.34 7.23 -20.82
CA PHE A 32 8.61 8.62 -21.24
C PHE A 32 7.42 9.60 -21.14
N PHE A 33 6.17 9.11 -21.02
CA PHE A 33 4.96 9.94 -20.94
C PHE A 33 3.97 9.52 -19.83
N SER A 34 4.33 8.56 -18.96
CA SER A 34 3.46 8.11 -17.87
C SER A 34 4.26 7.54 -16.70
N SER A 35 4.08 8.10 -15.50
CA SER A 35 4.45 7.44 -14.25
C SER A 35 3.26 6.61 -13.75
N GLY A 36 3.54 5.45 -13.18
CA GLY A 36 2.53 4.56 -12.62
C GLY A 36 3.18 3.50 -11.74
N HIS A 37 2.39 2.82 -10.94
CA HIS A 37 2.86 1.72 -10.10
C HIS A 37 2.07 0.46 -10.38
N TYR A 38 2.69 -0.70 -10.18
CA TYR A 38 1.99 -1.98 -10.16
C TYR A 38 2.61 -2.87 -9.09
N ILE A 39 1.83 -3.84 -8.63
CA ILE A 39 2.26 -4.85 -7.66
C ILE A 39 2.51 -6.18 -8.39
N ILE A 40 3.63 -6.81 -8.09
CA ILE A 40 3.88 -8.22 -8.41
C ILE A 40 3.61 -9.04 -7.15
N PHE A 41 2.66 -9.96 -7.22
CA PHE A 41 2.28 -10.86 -6.14
C PHE A 41 1.91 -12.24 -6.70
N ASN A 42 2.48 -13.32 -6.15
CA ASN A 42 2.27 -14.70 -6.61
C ASN A 42 2.40 -14.85 -8.14
N SER A 43 3.47 -14.30 -8.72
CA SER A 43 3.75 -14.32 -10.17
C SER A 43 2.67 -13.66 -11.05
N ARG A 44 1.83 -12.80 -10.48
CA ARG A 44 0.82 -12.01 -11.20
C ARG A 44 1.07 -10.52 -11.01
N SER A 45 0.76 -9.75 -12.04
CA SER A 45 0.76 -8.29 -11.99
C SER A 45 -0.62 -7.77 -11.62
N PHE A 46 -0.64 -6.74 -10.78
CA PHE A 46 -1.81 -5.99 -10.41
C PHE A 46 -1.50 -4.51 -10.64
N ASP A 47 -2.19 -3.90 -11.59
CA ASP A 47 -1.97 -2.51 -11.94
C ASP A 47 -2.61 -1.60 -10.90
N ILE A 48 -1.92 -0.49 -10.59
CA ILE A 48 -2.46 0.57 -9.73
C ILE A 48 -2.79 1.77 -10.61
N LYS A 49 -4.04 2.20 -10.57
CA LYS A 49 -4.51 3.38 -11.30
C LYS A 49 -5.09 4.38 -10.33
N ASN A 50 -4.64 5.63 -10.42
CA ASN A 50 -5.28 6.73 -9.72
C ASN A 50 -6.62 7.05 -10.39
N VAL A 51 -7.71 7.06 -9.63
CA VAL A 51 -9.09 7.15 -10.14
C VAL A 51 -9.93 8.25 -9.48
N GLY A 52 -9.34 9.07 -8.60
CA GLY A 52 -10.05 10.17 -7.95
C GLY A 52 -9.94 11.52 -8.68
N PHE A 53 -10.93 12.39 -8.42
CA PHE A 53 -10.81 13.84 -8.66
C PHE A 53 -9.72 14.45 -7.76
N LEU A 54 -9.62 13.93 -6.53
CA LEU A 54 -8.46 14.10 -5.65
C LEU A 54 -7.45 13.05 -6.09
N LYS A 55 -6.24 13.45 -6.46
CA LYS A 55 -5.19 12.64 -7.12
C LYS A 55 -4.71 11.38 -6.36
N ASN A 56 -5.38 11.01 -5.28
CA ASN A 56 -4.91 10.08 -4.28
C ASN A 56 -5.81 8.83 -4.14
N ASP A 57 -7.06 8.83 -4.66
CA ASP A 57 -7.84 7.58 -4.74
C ASP A 57 -7.24 6.67 -5.82
N ALA A 58 -7.12 5.37 -5.55
CA ALA A 58 -6.58 4.42 -6.52
C ALA A 58 -7.33 3.07 -6.51
N GLU A 59 -7.26 2.42 -7.66
CA GLU A 59 -7.76 1.07 -7.91
C GLU A 59 -6.58 0.12 -8.08
N LEU A 60 -6.63 -1.01 -7.39
CA LEU A 60 -5.80 -2.17 -7.65
C LEU A 60 -6.62 -3.18 -8.46
N PHE A 61 -6.19 -3.45 -9.69
CA PHE A 61 -6.95 -4.30 -10.61
C PHE A 61 -6.04 -5.25 -11.37
N ASN A 62 -6.64 -6.29 -11.94
CA ASN A 62 -5.99 -7.15 -12.92
C ASN A 62 -7.00 -7.53 -14.01
N SER A 63 -6.66 -8.51 -14.86
CA SER A 63 -7.54 -8.97 -15.95
C SER A 63 -8.92 -9.49 -15.51
N ARG A 64 -9.11 -9.76 -14.21
CA ARG A 64 -10.39 -10.21 -13.63
C ARG A 64 -11.25 -9.05 -13.11
N GLY A 65 -10.74 -7.82 -13.14
CA GLY A 65 -11.41 -6.63 -12.66
C GLY A 65 -10.71 -5.96 -11.47
N ILE A 66 -11.42 -5.00 -10.87
CA ILE A 66 -10.97 -4.29 -9.67
C ILE A 66 -11.02 -5.25 -8.48
N ILE A 67 -9.92 -5.30 -7.73
CA ILE A 67 -9.78 -6.10 -6.52
C ILE A 67 -9.97 -5.22 -5.30
N TYR A 68 -9.28 -4.08 -5.27
CA TYR A 68 -9.37 -3.09 -4.20
C TYR A 68 -9.50 -1.68 -4.76
N PHE A 69 -10.19 -0.81 -4.02
CA PHE A 69 -10.30 0.62 -4.31
C PHE A 69 -10.20 1.43 -3.02
N THR A 70 -9.46 2.54 -3.03
CA THR A 70 -9.49 3.51 -1.92
C THR A 70 -10.49 4.62 -2.12
N ASP A 71 -11.13 4.99 -1.02
CA ASP A 71 -11.87 6.25 -0.89
C ASP A 71 -11.20 7.01 0.26
N LEU A 72 -10.20 7.82 -0.08
CA LEU A 72 -9.39 8.52 0.91
C LEU A 72 -10.18 9.62 1.61
N GLY A 73 -11.13 10.25 0.92
CA GLY A 73 -12.04 11.23 1.52
C GLY A 73 -12.84 10.65 2.69
N LYS A 74 -12.96 9.32 2.77
CA LYS A 74 -13.63 8.59 3.87
C LYS A 74 -12.70 7.63 4.60
N GLU A 75 -11.40 7.77 4.42
CA GLU A 75 -10.36 6.95 5.02
C GLU A 75 -10.64 5.44 4.95
N ARG A 76 -10.96 4.91 3.76
CA ARG A 76 -11.32 3.49 3.60
C ARG A 76 -10.73 2.81 2.37
N ILE A 77 -10.52 1.50 2.48
CA ILE A 77 -10.23 0.56 1.38
C ILE A 77 -11.42 -0.38 1.24
N ILE A 78 -11.87 -0.58 0.00
CA ILE A 78 -13.00 -1.44 -0.34
C ILE A 78 -12.49 -2.63 -1.14
N LYS A 79 -12.75 -3.84 -0.65
CA LYS A 79 -12.57 -5.09 -1.40
C LYS A 79 -13.77 -5.31 -2.30
N SER A 80 -13.52 -5.49 -3.58
CA SER A 80 -14.55 -5.77 -4.59
C SER A 80 -14.80 -7.27 -4.73
N GLY A 81 -15.94 -7.63 -5.34
CA GLY A 81 -16.34 -9.02 -5.60
C GLY A 81 -17.61 -9.42 -4.86
N ALA A 82 -17.86 -10.74 -4.75
CA ALA A 82 -19.07 -11.25 -4.10
C ALA A 82 -19.07 -11.06 -2.57
N ASP A 83 -17.89 -11.05 -1.94
CA ASP A 83 -17.71 -10.78 -0.50
C ASP A 83 -17.12 -9.37 -0.32
N VAL A 84 -17.96 -8.34 -0.54
CA VAL A 84 -17.55 -6.94 -0.39
C VAL A 84 -17.17 -6.67 1.06
N ARG A 85 -15.98 -6.10 1.28
CA ARG A 85 -15.51 -5.69 2.60
C ARG A 85 -15.01 -4.25 2.58
N ILE A 86 -15.19 -3.57 3.70
CA ILE A 86 -14.73 -2.19 3.88
C ILE A 86 -13.78 -2.19 5.08
N TYR A 87 -12.55 -1.76 4.83
CA TYR A 87 -11.52 -1.53 5.82
C TYR A 87 -11.38 -0.03 6.03
N ASN A 88 -11.41 0.43 7.27
CA ASN A 88 -11.17 1.83 7.58
C ASN A 88 -9.70 1.96 7.94
N PHE A 89 -8.98 2.91 7.37
CA PHE A 89 -7.63 3.22 7.77
C PHE A 89 -7.59 4.51 8.57
N LYS A 90 -6.46 4.75 9.23
CA LYS A 90 -6.13 6.01 9.89
C LYS A 90 -4.72 6.40 9.47
N LEU A 91 -4.57 7.61 8.95
CA LEU A 91 -3.28 8.18 8.60
C LEU A 91 -2.72 8.95 9.81
N GLY A 92 -1.44 8.75 10.10
CA GLY A 92 -0.76 9.34 11.24
C GLY A 92 0.72 8.94 11.23
N LYS A 93 1.42 9.10 12.37
CA LYS A 93 2.83 8.69 12.48
C LYS A 93 3.02 7.18 12.21
N ALA A 94 2.04 6.38 12.58
CA ALA A 94 1.90 4.99 12.15
C ALA A 94 0.66 4.90 11.26
N ASN A 95 0.80 4.29 10.08
CA ASN A 95 -0.33 4.05 9.19
C ASN A 95 -1.02 2.78 9.63
N GLN A 96 -2.31 2.87 9.96
CA GLN A 96 -3.05 1.76 10.57
C GLN A 96 -4.30 1.43 9.75
N LEU A 97 -4.58 0.15 9.55
CA LEU A 97 -5.79 -0.36 8.92
C LEU A 97 -6.61 -1.12 9.96
N PHE A 98 -7.91 -0.88 9.98
CA PHE A 98 -8.86 -1.46 10.91
C PHE A 98 -10.07 -2.08 10.18
N GLU A 99 -10.63 -3.12 10.78
CA GLU A 99 -11.96 -3.63 10.45
C GLU A 99 -12.79 -3.69 11.72
N LYS A 100 -13.94 -2.99 11.73
CA LYS A 100 -14.88 -2.99 12.87
C LYS A 100 -14.20 -2.73 14.24
N GLY A 101 -13.19 -1.85 14.25
CA GLY A 101 -12.42 -1.48 15.46
C GLY A 101 -11.24 -2.41 15.79
N LYS A 102 -11.06 -3.52 15.07
CA LYS A 102 -9.89 -4.40 15.21
C LYS A 102 -8.76 -3.92 14.31
N LEU A 103 -7.55 -3.75 14.87
CA LEU A 103 -6.34 -3.46 14.10
C LEU A 103 -5.99 -4.66 13.22
N LEU A 104 -5.81 -4.42 11.93
CA LEU A 104 -5.53 -5.42 10.90
C LEU A 104 -4.15 -5.26 10.27
N ILE A 105 -3.71 -4.02 10.05
CA ILE A 105 -2.37 -3.73 9.54
C ILE A 105 -1.83 -2.53 10.28
N GLU A 106 -0.56 -2.58 10.67
CA GLU A 106 0.18 -1.42 11.16
C GLU A 106 1.51 -1.31 10.40
N ILE A 107 1.81 -0.11 9.90
CA ILE A 107 3.06 0.19 9.20
C ILE A 107 3.81 1.25 9.99
N ILE A 108 5.02 0.89 10.44
CA ILE A 108 5.93 1.73 11.21
C ILE A 108 7.12 2.08 10.33
N THR A 109 7.33 3.37 10.10
CA THR A 109 8.46 3.88 9.33
C THR A 109 9.67 4.07 10.24
N GLU A 110 10.77 3.41 9.92
CA GLU A 110 12.08 3.64 10.53
C GLU A 110 12.92 4.56 9.63
N GLU A 111 12.94 5.85 9.97
CA GLU A 111 13.79 6.83 9.32
C GLU A 111 15.22 6.75 9.87
N LYS A 112 16.12 6.10 9.13
CA LYS A 112 17.56 6.15 9.44
C LYS A 112 18.17 7.38 8.77
N LYS A 113 18.69 8.31 9.58
CA LYS A 113 19.43 9.54 9.15
C LYS A 113 20.56 9.34 8.11
N LYS A 114 20.92 8.09 7.77
CA LYS A 114 21.99 7.73 6.82
C LYS A 114 21.53 6.89 5.62
N LEU A 115 20.29 6.38 5.58
CA LEU A 115 19.80 5.60 4.44
C LEU A 115 19.07 6.50 3.46
N LYS A 116 19.29 6.26 2.17
CA LYS A 116 18.67 6.99 1.05
C LYS A 116 17.16 6.68 0.91
N TYR A 117 16.65 5.67 1.63
CA TYR A 117 15.26 5.22 1.62
C TYR A 117 14.82 4.76 3.01
N PRO A 118 13.58 5.07 3.44
CA PRO A 118 13.03 4.58 4.70
C PRO A 118 12.87 3.05 4.69
N THR A 119 12.99 2.43 5.87
CA THR A 119 12.61 1.02 6.07
C THR A 119 11.24 0.99 6.74
N TYR A 120 10.32 0.20 6.22
CA TYR A 120 8.99 0.02 6.82
C TYR A 120 8.90 -1.36 7.48
N HIS A 121 8.41 -1.37 8.71
CA HIS A 121 8.02 -2.58 9.43
C HIS A 121 6.51 -2.70 9.35
N VAL A 122 6.02 -3.86 8.91
CA VAL A 122 4.59 -4.08 8.65
C VAL A 122 4.12 -5.26 9.48
N GLU A 123 3.19 -5.02 10.41
CA GLU A 123 2.49 -6.07 11.15
C GLU A 123 1.10 -6.28 10.54
N VAL A 124 0.73 -7.53 10.29
CA VAL A 124 -0.50 -7.90 9.58
C VAL A 124 -1.24 -9.00 10.34
N ASP A 125 -2.54 -8.81 10.58
CA ASP A 125 -3.41 -9.85 11.14
C ASP A 125 -3.50 -11.06 10.20
N GLU A 126 -3.60 -12.27 10.75
CA GLU A 126 -3.64 -13.51 9.96
C GLU A 126 -4.81 -13.57 8.97
N SER A 127 -5.91 -12.86 9.26
CA SER A 127 -7.10 -12.83 8.40
C SER A 127 -6.94 -11.99 7.13
N VAL A 128 -5.90 -11.16 7.06
CA VAL A 128 -5.66 -10.21 5.97
C VAL A 128 -4.81 -10.87 4.90
N ASP A 129 -5.21 -10.79 3.63
CA ASP A 129 -4.36 -11.25 2.53
C ASP A 129 -3.17 -10.31 2.26
N ASP A 130 -2.06 -10.88 1.83
CA ASP A 130 -0.80 -10.13 1.62
C ASP A 130 -0.89 -9.12 0.48
N LEU A 131 -1.83 -9.32 -0.45
CA LEU A 131 -2.08 -8.36 -1.52
C LEU A 131 -2.66 -7.06 -0.97
N LEU A 132 -3.57 -7.13 0.01
CA LEU A 132 -4.05 -5.94 0.72
C LEU A 132 -2.91 -5.23 1.48
N ALA A 133 -2.00 -5.99 2.09
CA ALA A 133 -0.83 -5.41 2.77
C ALA A 133 0.10 -4.67 1.79
N LEU A 134 0.37 -5.25 0.62
CA LEU A 134 1.13 -4.59 -0.44
C LEU A 134 0.44 -3.32 -0.96
N PHE A 135 -0.88 -3.37 -1.13
CA PHE A 135 -1.64 -2.20 -1.58
C PHE A 135 -1.66 -1.09 -0.54
N PHE A 136 -1.87 -1.41 0.74
CA PHE A 136 -1.84 -0.42 1.81
C PHE A 136 -0.43 0.16 2.04
N LEU A 137 0.61 -0.66 1.85
CA LEU A 137 2.00 -0.21 1.85
C LEU A 137 2.26 0.79 0.72
N HIS A 138 1.75 0.54 -0.50
CA HIS A 138 1.87 1.50 -1.59
C HIS A 138 1.36 2.89 -1.17
N TYR A 139 0.15 2.99 -0.61
CA TYR A 139 -0.36 4.28 -0.11
C TYR A 139 0.49 4.88 1.00
N SER A 140 0.95 4.05 1.93
CA SER A 140 1.75 4.51 3.08
C SER A 140 3.15 5.03 2.70
N THR A 141 3.58 4.75 1.46
CA THR A 141 4.91 5.13 0.94
C THR A 141 4.87 6.18 -0.16
N GLN A 142 3.69 6.46 -0.75
CA GLN A 142 3.56 7.62 -1.62
C GLN A 142 3.62 8.87 -0.74
N ASP A 143 4.62 9.72 -0.97
CA ASP A 143 4.59 11.07 -0.42
C ASP A 143 3.29 11.73 -0.90
N PHE A 144 2.39 12.01 0.04
CA PHE A 144 1.19 12.81 -0.20
C PHE A 144 1.59 14.27 -0.43
N SER A 145 2.48 14.53 -1.40
CA SER A 145 2.80 15.87 -1.85
C SER A 145 1.56 16.47 -2.49
N SER A 146 0.99 17.49 -1.83
CA SER A 146 0.00 18.47 -2.32
C SER A 146 -1.48 18.36 -1.91
N ILE A 147 -1.83 18.00 -0.67
CA ILE A 147 -3.09 18.49 -0.07
C ILE A 147 -2.81 19.02 1.33
N GLY A 148 -2.41 20.28 1.39
CA GLY A 148 -2.05 20.99 2.61
C GLY A 148 -0.99 22.04 2.29
N GLY A 149 -1.42 23.09 1.60
CA GLY A 149 -0.60 24.29 1.48
C GLY A 149 -0.30 24.82 2.89
N ASP A 150 0.86 25.47 3.02
CA ASP A 150 1.13 26.37 4.13
C ASP A 150 -0.10 27.25 4.37
N GLY A 151 -0.71 27.05 5.53
CA GLY A 151 -1.59 28.02 6.15
C GLY A 151 -0.87 28.49 7.40
N ASP A 152 -0.20 29.64 7.28
CA ASP A 152 0.12 30.51 8.41
C ASP A 152 -1.12 30.76 9.29
#